data_AF-A0A2T7E6G9-F1
#
_entry.id   AF-A0A2T7E6G9-F1
#
_cell.length_a   1.000
_cell.length_b   1.000
_cell.length_c   1.000
_cell.angle_alpha   90.00
_cell.angle_beta   90.00
_cell.angle_gamma   90.00
#
_symmetry.space_group_name_H-M   'P 1'
#
loop_
_entity.id
_entity.type
_entity.pdbx_description
1 polymer ?
#
loop_
_entity_poly.entity_id
_entity_poly.type
_entity_poly.pdbx_seq_one_letter_code
_entity_poly.pdbx_strand_id
1 'polypeptide(L)'
;MNTFSTEAHNGFEHTLNWLMPRACSRSFGLGTRIPWDEEFLVDSLSDSTLYMVYYTIAHLLQHGNIYGSNSSLRADQMTDEVWDYVFCNGPTPETDIPPTVLRKMKQEFEYWYPFELRISGKDLMQNHLAFCIYNHTALLPKHHWPGGFRCNGHLMLNSEKMSKSTGNFRTLSQAIEEFSSDATRFALADAGDSLDDANFAFETAKSAIMKLTKEISWMKEVLSAESSLRVGPPTTYADRAFANAMNYAIKGTEDSYRAFMFKDALKTGFYDLQAARDEYRISCGARAMNYELLLHFMDVQTRLITPICPHYAEHVWQNILKKEGFVVKAGWPIADTPDPTLRAANKYLLDSMVLMRKVLHKQGSDLKKAKKGAVVPATLEENKLSVGLIYVNENYDGWKEQCLRVLQAQFEPESCSFAPDEQIIETLKNYSIGQDMDLKQIQKLCMPFIKFKKDEAQKVGLHALELKLPFSELEVLELNSEQIKRQLGLEHVEILLASDESSANKAGPHISLIRQNPPSPGHPTAIFLSKLEFQGQTSR
;
A
#
# COMPACT_ATOMS: atom_id res chain seq x y z
N MET A 1 -6.50 -6.58 -25.25
CA MET A 1 -5.15 -6.69 -24.69
C MET A 1 -5.00 -5.66 -23.58
N ASN A 2 -4.54 -6.06 -22.40
CA ASN A 2 -4.28 -5.14 -21.28
C ASN A 2 -2.82 -4.63 -21.33
N THR A 3 -2.61 -3.32 -21.21
CA THR A 3 -1.28 -2.68 -21.23
C THR A 3 -0.84 -2.11 -19.89
N PHE A 4 -1.68 -2.22 -18.85
CA PHE A 4 -1.41 -1.81 -17.45
C PHE A 4 -1.08 -0.32 -17.22
N SER A 5 -0.89 0.49 -18.26
CA SER A 5 -0.85 1.95 -18.20
C SER A 5 -1.29 2.58 -19.51
N THR A 6 -1.79 3.81 -19.44
CA THR A 6 -2.15 4.63 -20.62
C THR A 6 -0.93 4.96 -21.46
N GLU A 7 0.21 5.23 -20.82
CA GLU A 7 1.46 5.51 -21.52
C GLU A 7 1.92 4.31 -22.36
N ALA A 8 1.86 3.08 -21.79
CA ALA A 8 2.20 1.87 -22.53
C ALA A 8 1.24 1.65 -23.71
N HIS A 9 -0.06 1.91 -23.51
CA HIS A 9 -1.07 1.82 -24.55
C HIS A 9 -0.74 2.71 -25.75
N ASN A 10 -0.51 4.00 -25.48
CA ASN A 10 -0.14 4.98 -26.50
C ASN A 10 1.17 4.61 -27.21
N GLY A 11 2.14 4.05 -26.47
CA GLY A 11 3.40 3.56 -27.03
C GLY A 11 3.21 2.42 -28.05
N PHE A 12 2.31 1.48 -27.76
CA PHE A 12 1.94 0.44 -28.71
C PHE A 12 1.19 1.00 -29.93
N GLU A 13 0.18 1.84 -29.74
CA GLU A 13 -0.56 2.45 -30.85
C GLU A 13 0.36 3.23 -31.79
N HIS A 14 1.26 4.04 -31.24
CA HIS A 14 2.25 4.77 -32.02
C HIS A 14 3.15 3.84 -32.84
N THR A 15 3.67 2.80 -32.20
CA THR A 15 4.54 1.80 -32.87
C THR A 15 3.80 1.10 -34.00
N LEU A 16 2.57 0.62 -33.75
CA LEU A 16 1.80 -0.13 -34.74
C LEU A 16 1.45 0.71 -35.97
N ASN A 17 1.21 2.01 -35.81
CA ASN A 17 0.94 2.94 -36.91
C ASN A 17 2.18 3.30 -37.75
N TRP A 18 3.38 3.20 -37.16
CA TRP A 18 4.63 3.58 -37.82
C TRP A 18 5.42 2.37 -38.37
N LEU A 19 5.08 1.16 -37.93
CA LEU A 19 5.82 -0.05 -38.31
C LEU A 19 5.73 -0.30 -39.83
N MET A 20 6.89 -0.40 -40.48
CA MET A 20 7.03 -0.71 -41.91
C MET A 20 7.68 -2.08 -42.11
N PRO A 21 7.67 -2.64 -43.34
CA PRO A 21 8.37 -3.88 -43.63
C PRO A 21 9.83 -3.84 -43.15
N ARG A 22 10.23 -4.88 -42.43
CA ARG A 22 11.55 -5.03 -41.81
C ARG A 22 12.25 -6.25 -42.38
N ALA A 23 13.55 -6.14 -42.64
CA ALA A 23 14.37 -7.29 -43.01
C ALA A 23 14.40 -8.32 -41.87
N CYS A 24 13.98 -9.55 -42.15
CA CYS A 24 13.93 -10.65 -41.19
C CYS A 24 15.06 -11.69 -41.39
N SER A 25 15.97 -11.44 -42.34
CA SER A 25 17.07 -12.33 -42.69
C SER A 25 18.44 -11.69 -42.45
N ARG A 26 19.45 -12.52 -42.22
CA ARG A 26 20.86 -12.13 -42.07
C ARG A 26 21.82 -13.18 -42.63
N SER A 27 23.01 -12.78 -43.03
CA SER A 27 24.03 -13.67 -43.63
C SER A 27 25.13 -14.14 -42.67
N PHE A 28 25.15 -13.64 -41.42
CA PHE A 28 26.17 -13.97 -40.43
C PHE A 28 25.59 -14.07 -39.00
N GLY A 29 26.18 -14.92 -38.16
CA GLY A 29 25.78 -15.16 -36.77
C GLY A 29 25.21 -16.55 -36.52
N LEU A 30 24.60 -16.76 -35.35
CA LEU A 30 23.95 -18.01 -34.94
C LEU A 30 22.43 -17.94 -35.13
N GLY A 31 21.74 -18.98 -35.52
CA GLY A 31 20.27 -18.95 -35.60
C GLY A 31 19.72 -20.08 -36.45
N THR A 32 18.42 -20.01 -36.71
CA THR A 32 17.72 -20.95 -37.60
C THR A 32 17.88 -20.51 -39.05
N ARG A 33 18.19 -21.43 -39.97
CA ARG A 33 18.25 -21.16 -41.41
C ARG A 33 16.85 -21.00 -41.98
N ILE A 34 16.68 -20.15 -42.99
CA ILE A 34 15.42 -20.03 -43.71
C ILE A 34 15.19 -21.30 -44.53
N PRO A 35 14.04 -21.99 -44.38
CA PRO A 35 13.87 -23.36 -44.92
C PRO A 35 13.84 -23.43 -46.45
N TRP A 36 13.54 -22.33 -47.14
CA TRP A 36 13.57 -22.24 -48.61
C TRP A 36 14.82 -21.54 -49.17
N ASP A 37 15.69 -20.99 -48.31
CA ASP A 37 16.92 -20.30 -48.71
C ASP A 37 17.96 -20.37 -47.59
N GLU A 38 18.66 -21.51 -47.54
CA GLU A 38 19.59 -21.83 -46.44
C GLU A 38 20.83 -20.93 -46.38
N GLU A 39 21.08 -20.10 -47.39
CA GLU A 39 22.15 -19.09 -47.34
C GLU A 39 21.92 -18.06 -46.23
N PHE A 40 20.64 -17.82 -45.90
CA PHE A 40 20.24 -16.84 -44.91
C PHE A 40 19.77 -17.46 -43.59
N LEU A 41 20.07 -16.79 -42.49
CA LEU A 41 19.55 -17.06 -41.15
C LEU A 41 18.40 -16.11 -40.83
N VAL A 42 17.47 -16.57 -40.00
CA VAL A 42 16.42 -15.71 -39.42
C VAL A 42 17.04 -14.78 -38.38
N ASP A 43 16.66 -13.50 -38.41
CA ASP A 43 17.07 -12.52 -37.41
C ASP A 43 16.43 -12.80 -36.03
N SER A 44 17.17 -12.50 -34.96
CA SER A 44 16.80 -12.75 -33.56
C SER A 44 15.51 -12.08 -33.08
N LEU A 45 15.08 -10.97 -33.69
CA LEU A 45 13.79 -10.35 -33.33
C LEU A 45 12.62 -10.93 -34.13
N SER A 46 12.91 -11.76 -35.13
CA SER A 46 11.91 -12.38 -36.01
C SER A 46 11.57 -13.81 -35.54
N ASP A 47 12.57 -14.60 -35.13
CA ASP A 47 12.37 -15.96 -34.59
C ASP A 47 11.86 -15.98 -33.13
N SER A 48 11.89 -14.84 -32.43
CA SER A 48 11.49 -14.71 -31.02
C SER A 48 10.05 -14.23 -30.81
N THR A 49 9.17 -14.34 -31.82
CA THR A 49 7.84 -13.70 -31.77
C THR A 49 6.69 -14.62 -31.35
N LEU A 50 6.82 -15.93 -31.55
CA LEU A 50 5.78 -16.94 -31.27
C LEU A 50 6.22 -18.07 -30.34
N TYR A 51 7.48 -18.07 -29.92
CA TYR A 51 8.07 -19.17 -29.14
C TYR A 51 7.35 -19.49 -27.80
N MET A 52 6.45 -18.63 -27.34
CA MET A 52 5.59 -18.90 -26.18
C MET A 52 4.68 -20.12 -26.42
N VAL A 53 4.25 -20.37 -27.68
CA VAL A 53 3.48 -21.59 -28.00
C VAL A 53 4.35 -22.83 -27.80
N TYR A 54 5.65 -22.74 -28.09
CA TYR A 54 6.59 -23.85 -27.90
C TYR A 54 6.74 -24.21 -26.42
N TYR A 55 6.65 -23.25 -25.50
CA TYR A 55 6.71 -23.54 -24.05
C TYR A 55 5.64 -24.53 -23.59
N THR A 56 4.45 -24.50 -24.20
CA THR A 56 3.34 -25.37 -23.82
C THR A 56 3.67 -26.85 -24.04
N ILE A 57 4.52 -27.18 -25.02
CA ILE A 57 4.85 -28.56 -25.38
C ILE A 57 6.33 -28.91 -25.21
N ALA A 58 7.21 -27.94 -24.90
CA ALA A 58 8.65 -28.16 -24.80
C ALA A 58 9.01 -29.29 -23.83
N HIS A 59 8.25 -29.44 -22.74
CA HIS A 59 8.45 -30.50 -21.75
C HIS A 59 8.12 -31.92 -22.27
N LEU A 60 7.26 -32.02 -23.29
CA LEU A 60 6.93 -33.27 -23.99
C LEU A 60 7.97 -33.63 -25.04
N LEU A 61 8.62 -32.62 -25.63
CA LEU A 61 9.63 -32.80 -26.66
C LEU A 61 11.02 -33.01 -26.04
N GLN A 62 11.48 -32.06 -25.22
CA GLN A 62 12.88 -31.98 -24.79
C GLN A 62 13.17 -32.70 -23.46
N HIS A 63 12.13 -33.04 -22.68
CA HIS A 63 12.25 -33.62 -21.34
C HIS A 63 13.24 -32.88 -20.41
N GLY A 64 13.28 -31.53 -20.51
CA GLY A 64 14.14 -30.67 -19.70
C GLY A 64 15.59 -30.55 -20.18
N ASN A 65 15.98 -31.22 -21.28
CA ASN A 65 17.28 -31.04 -21.90
C ASN A 65 17.26 -29.78 -22.79
N ILE A 66 18.01 -28.76 -22.40
CA ILE A 66 18.04 -27.45 -23.09
C ILE A 66 18.55 -27.49 -24.54
N TYR A 67 19.23 -28.57 -24.94
CA TYR A 67 19.72 -28.79 -26.30
C TYR A 67 18.83 -29.75 -27.10
N GLY A 68 17.76 -30.29 -26.49
CA GLY A 68 16.83 -31.21 -27.13
C GLY A 68 17.41 -32.59 -27.48
N SER A 69 18.61 -32.94 -26.99
CA SER A 69 19.33 -34.15 -27.44
C SER A 69 18.70 -35.46 -26.96
N ASN A 70 17.84 -35.41 -25.93
CA ASN A 70 17.20 -36.59 -25.32
C ASN A 70 15.70 -36.66 -25.65
N SER A 71 15.29 -36.13 -26.80
CA SER A 71 13.88 -36.16 -27.24
C SER A 71 13.46 -37.57 -27.63
N SER A 72 12.25 -37.96 -27.19
CA SER A 72 11.61 -39.21 -27.61
C SER A 72 11.03 -39.13 -29.04
N LEU A 73 10.85 -37.90 -29.55
CA LEU A 73 10.46 -37.62 -30.93
C LEU A 73 11.66 -37.08 -31.71
N ARG A 74 11.83 -37.51 -32.96
CA ARG A 74 12.88 -36.96 -33.81
C ARG A 74 12.44 -35.62 -34.39
N ALA A 75 13.39 -34.71 -34.60
CA ALA A 75 13.10 -33.37 -35.12
C ALA A 75 12.47 -33.40 -36.52
N ASP A 76 12.85 -34.35 -37.38
CA ASP A 76 12.30 -34.56 -38.72
C ASP A 76 10.82 -35.00 -38.73
N GLN A 77 10.29 -35.49 -37.59
CA GLN A 77 8.88 -35.87 -37.48
C GLN A 77 7.95 -34.68 -37.22
N MET A 78 8.49 -33.54 -36.81
CA MET A 78 7.72 -32.32 -36.54
C MET A 78 7.55 -31.50 -37.81
N THR A 79 6.75 -32.03 -38.76
CA THR A 79 6.44 -31.37 -40.03
C THR A 79 5.42 -30.24 -39.87
N ASP A 80 5.22 -29.45 -40.91
CA ASP A 80 4.23 -28.35 -40.94
C ASP A 80 2.82 -28.86 -40.59
N GLU A 81 2.41 -30.03 -41.07
CA GLU A 81 1.10 -30.62 -40.76
C GLU A 81 0.97 -31.01 -39.27
N VAL A 82 2.08 -31.44 -38.65
CA VAL A 82 2.11 -31.72 -37.21
C VAL A 82 1.98 -30.41 -36.42
N TRP A 83 2.69 -29.36 -36.82
CA TRP A 83 2.57 -28.05 -36.19
C TRP A 83 1.17 -27.46 -36.35
N ASP A 84 0.58 -27.55 -37.54
CA ASP A 84 -0.76 -27.07 -37.82
C ASP A 84 -1.82 -27.82 -37.01
N TYR A 85 -1.71 -29.14 -36.86
CA TYR A 85 -2.61 -29.92 -36.01
C TYR A 85 -2.56 -29.47 -34.55
N VAL A 86 -1.35 -29.24 -34.01
CA VAL A 86 -1.13 -28.87 -32.61
C VAL A 86 -1.58 -27.44 -32.31
N PHE A 87 -1.23 -26.47 -33.16
CA PHE A 87 -1.41 -25.04 -32.87
C PHE A 87 -2.52 -24.34 -33.67
N CYS A 88 -2.79 -24.79 -34.90
CA CYS A 88 -3.64 -24.09 -35.86
C CYS A 88 -4.98 -24.80 -36.13
N ASN A 89 -5.33 -25.81 -35.33
CA ASN A 89 -6.51 -26.66 -35.55
C ASN A 89 -6.55 -27.34 -36.93
N GLY A 90 -5.38 -27.67 -37.47
CA GLY A 90 -5.24 -28.46 -38.70
C GLY A 90 -5.82 -29.87 -38.57
N PRO A 91 -6.01 -30.57 -39.70
CA PRO A 91 -6.44 -31.97 -39.72
C PRO A 91 -5.39 -32.88 -39.05
N THR A 92 -5.79 -34.09 -38.66
CA THR A 92 -4.83 -35.08 -38.14
C THR A 92 -3.78 -35.40 -39.21
N PRO A 93 -2.48 -35.25 -38.91
CA PRO A 93 -1.41 -35.44 -39.89
C PRO A 93 -1.12 -36.93 -40.09
N GLU A 94 -0.63 -37.28 -41.28
CA GLU A 94 -0.03 -38.60 -41.52
C GLU A 94 1.39 -38.60 -40.95
N THR A 95 1.61 -39.26 -39.81
CA THR A 95 2.90 -39.27 -39.11
C THR A 95 3.06 -40.52 -38.25
N ASP A 96 4.31 -40.88 -37.98
CA ASP A 96 4.67 -41.98 -37.07
C ASP A 96 4.63 -41.56 -35.59
N ILE A 97 4.34 -40.28 -35.29
CA ILE A 97 4.16 -39.81 -33.92
C ILE A 97 2.91 -40.49 -33.33
N PRO A 98 3.01 -41.14 -32.14
CA PRO A 98 1.86 -41.79 -31.53
C PRO A 98 0.67 -40.81 -31.37
N PRO A 99 -0.56 -41.20 -31.74
CA PRO A 99 -1.73 -40.32 -31.65
C PRO A 99 -2.00 -39.79 -30.24
N THR A 100 -1.59 -40.55 -29.21
CA THR A 100 -1.67 -40.12 -27.81
C THR A 100 -0.76 -38.93 -27.53
N VAL A 101 0.44 -38.89 -28.10
CA VAL A 101 1.41 -37.80 -27.95
C VAL A 101 0.93 -36.56 -28.71
N LEU A 102 0.45 -36.72 -29.96
CA LEU A 102 -0.14 -35.63 -30.73
C LEU A 102 -1.30 -34.95 -30.00
N ARG A 103 -2.26 -35.74 -29.50
CA ARG A 103 -3.39 -35.20 -28.72
C ARG A 103 -2.93 -34.51 -27.44
N LYS A 104 -1.91 -35.06 -26.76
CA LYS A 104 -1.38 -34.44 -25.55
C LYS A 104 -0.72 -33.09 -25.84
N MET A 105 0.06 -32.98 -26.90
CA MET A 105 0.65 -31.71 -27.33
C MET A 105 -0.43 -30.66 -27.61
N LYS A 106 -1.47 -31.03 -28.36
CA LYS A 106 -2.62 -30.16 -28.63
C LYS A 106 -3.34 -29.74 -27.35
N GLN A 107 -3.60 -30.69 -26.44
CA GLN A 107 -4.26 -30.43 -25.16
C GLN A 107 -3.47 -29.47 -24.27
N GLU A 108 -2.14 -29.63 -24.16
CA GLU A 108 -1.30 -28.70 -23.38
C GLU A 108 -1.36 -27.29 -23.98
N PHE A 109 -1.28 -27.16 -25.30
CA PHE A 109 -1.42 -25.86 -25.97
C PHE A 109 -2.78 -25.23 -25.70
N GLU A 110 -3.88 -25.94 -25.97
CA GLU A 110 -5.25 -25.43 -25.78
C GLU A 110 -5.57 -25.09 -24.32
N TYR A 111 -4.92 -25.77 -23.36
CA TYR A 111 -5.10 -25.48 -21.94
C TYR A 111 -4.34 -24.22 -21.50
N TRP A 112 -3.09 -24.06 -21.93
CA TRP A 112 -2.22 -22.98 -21.46
C TRP A 112 -2.30 -21.69 -22.30
N TYR A 113 -2.81 -21.76 -23.52
CA TYR A 113 -2.90 -20.61 -24.43
C TYR A 113 -4.32 -20.03 -24.49
N PRO A 114 -4.48 -18.70 -24.60
CA PRO A 114 -3.45 -17.66 -24.75
C PRO A 114 -2.63 -17.43 -23.48
N PHE A 115 -1.39 -16.94 -23.62
CA PHE A 115 -0.69 -16.44 -22.43
C PHE A 115 -1.41 -15.22 -21.86
N GLU A 116 -1.57 -15.21 -20.54
CA GLU A 116 -2.26 -14.13 -19.83
C GLU A 116 -1.44 -12.85 -19.78
N LEU A 117 -0.13 -12.97 -19.54
CA LEU A 117 0.76 -11.84 -19.29
C LEU A 117 2.16 -12.06 -19.85
N ARG A 118 2.69 -11.01 -20.47
CA ARG A 118 4.10 -10.90 -20.86
C ARG A 118 4.73 -9.67 -20.21
N ILE A 119 5.84 -9.85 -19.49
CA ILE A 119 6.56 -8.77 -18.81
C ILE A 119 7.84 -8.44 -19.58
N SER A 120 8.15 -7.16 -19.77
CA SER A 120 9.38 -6.74 -20.43
C SER A 120 9.81 -5.30 -20.14
N GLY A 121 11.03 -4.94 -20.52
CA GLY A 121 11.48 -3.56 -20.55
C GLY A 121 10.81 -2.75 -21.66
N LYS A 122 10.66 -1.45 -21.45
CA LYS A 122 10.06 -0.51 -22.41
C LYS A 122 10.78 -0.47 -23.77
N ASP A 123 12.06 -0.85 -23.81
CA ASP A 123 12.87 -0.94 -25.04
C ASP A 123 12.36 -1.98 -26.04
N LEU A 124 11.64 -3.01 -25.58
CA LEU A 124 11.09 -4.05 -26.45
C LEU A 124 9.71 -3.71 -27.02
N MET A 125 9.07 -2.64 -26.54
CA MET A 125 7.73 -2.25 -27.00
C MET A 125 7.69 -1.91 -28.48
N GLN A 126 8.70 -1.18 -28.96
CA GLN A 126 8.77 -0.68 -30.33
C GLN A 126 9.23 -1.75 -31.35
N ASN A 127 9.52 -2.97 -30.89
CA ASN A 127 10.05 -4.04 -31.71
C ASN A 127 9.44 -5.40 -31.33
N HIS A 128 10.13 -6.20 -30.51
CA HIS A 128 9.79 -7.56 -30.12
C HIS A 128 8.33 -7.73 -29.70
N LEU A 129 7.81 -6.86 -28.83
CA LEU A 129 6.42 -6.97 -28.36
C LEU A 129 5.41 -6.63 -29.46
N ALA A 130 5.69 -5.63 -30.30
CA ALA A 130 4.86 -5.33 -31.47
C ALA A 130 4.89 -6.47 -32.49
N PHE A 131 6.07 -7.06 -32.74
CA PHE A 131 6.23 -8.21 -33.63
C PHE A 131 5.52 -9.45 -33.08
N CYS A 132 5.54 -9.65 -31.77
CA CYS A 132 4.77 -10.68 -31.09
C CYS A 132 3.27 -10.53 -31.42
N ILE A 133 2.71 -9.32 -31.28
CA ILE A 133 1.31 -9.05 -31.64
C ILE A 133 1.05 -9.36 -33.11
N TYR A 134 1.88 -8.85 -34.03
CA TYR A 134 1.72 -9.10 -35.47
C TYR A 134 1.73 -10.60 -35.81
N ASN A 135 2.71 -11.36 -35.32
CA ASN A 135 2.82 -12.78 -35.64
C ASN A 135 1.69 -13.62 -35.03
N HIS A 136 1.25 -13.30 -33.80
CA HIS A 136 0.10 -13.96 -33.18
C HIS A 136 -1.19 -13.70 -33.95
N THR A 137 -1.42 -12.46 -34.38
CA THR A 137 -2.62 -12.12 -35.14
C THR A 137 -2.62 -12.66 -36.56
N ALA A 138 -1.44 -12.89 -37.14
CA ALA A 138 -1.27 -13.48 -38.47
C ALA A 138 -1.50 -15.00 -38.49
N LEU A 139 -1.04 -15.73 -37.45
CA LEU A 139 -1.08 -17.20 -37.45
C LEU A 139 -2.19 -17.81 -36.59
N LEU A 140 -2.55 -17.17 -35.48
CA LEU A 140 -3.44 -17.76 -34.48
C LEU A 140 -4.83 -17.12 -34.49
N PRO A 141 -5.89 -17.91 -34.19
CA PRO A 141 -7.24 -17.37 -34.07
C PRO A 141 -7.34 -16.39 -32.90
N LYS A 142 -8.34 -15.49 -32.94
CA LYS A 142 -8.51 -14.39 -31.98
C LYS A 142 -8.51 -14.80 -30.50
N HIS A 143 -9.03 -15.98 -30.19
CA HIS A 143 -9.06 -16.49 -28.80
C HIS A 143 -7.68 -16.90 -28.27
N HIS A 144 -6.68 -17.06 -29.14
CA HIS A 144 -5.28 -17.34 -28.80
C HIS A 144 -4.37 -16.10 -28.87
N TRP A 145 -4.94 -14.91 -29.02
CA TRP A 145 -4.16 -13.67 -29.02
C TRP A 145 -3.66 -13.31 -27.60
N PRO A 146 -2.52 -12.61 -27.48
CA PRO A 146 -1.96 -12.19 -26.19
C PRO A 146 -2.95 -11.49 -25.24
N GLY A 147 -2.99 -11.95 -23.98
CA GLY A 147 -3.85 -11.36 -22.93
C GLY A 147 -3.43 -9.94 -22.54
N GLY A 148 -2.15 -9.75 -22.20
CA GLY A 148 -1.61 -8.45 -21.82
C GLY A 148 -0.10 -8.36 -21.79
N PHE A 149 0.40 -7.13 -21.86
CA PHE A 149 1.82 -6.79 -21.78
C PHE A 149 2.04 -5.77 -20.67
N ARG A 150 2.87 -6.12 -19.68
CA ARG A 150 3.31 -5.19 -18.65
C ARG A 150 4.73 -4.77 -18.93
N CYS A 151 4.93 -3.47 -19.16
CA CYS A 151 6.25 -2.92 -19.44
C CYS A 151 6.79 -2.15 -18.22
N ASN A 152 8.10 -2.19 -18.03
CA ASN A 152 8.81 -1.44 -16.97
C ASN A 152 9.98 -0.64 -17.56
N GLY A 153 10.45 0.37 -16.82
CA GLY A 153 11.66 1.10 -17.21
C GLY A 153 12.93 0.27 -17.09
N HIS A 154 14.06 0.86 -17.47
CA HIS A 154 15.36 0.21 -17.27
C HIS A 154 15.74 0.22 -15.80
N LEU A 155 16.49 -0.80 -15.39
CA LEU A 155 17.01 -0.85 -14.03
C LEU A 155 18.26 0.05 -13.92
N MET A 156 18.23 0.97 -12.97
CA MET A 156 19.37 1.72 -12.47
C MET A 156 19.95 1.05 -11.22
N LEU A 157 21.21 1.35 -10.93
CA LEU A 157 21.92 0.86 -9.76
C LEU A 157 22.43 2.04 -8.95
N ASN A 158 21.91 2.20 -7.74
CA ASN A 158 22.17 3.35 -6.86
C ASN A 158 21.94 4.70 -7.57
N SER A 159 20.84 4.81 -8.31
CA SER A 159 20.42 5.99 -9.08
C SER A 159 21.32 6.34 -10.28
N GLU A 160 22.24 5.44 -10.64
CA GLU A 160 23.12 5.60 -11.80
C GLU A 160 22.86 4.51 -12.84
N LYS A 161 23.12 4.84 -14.12
CA LYS A 161 23.01 3.87 -15.22
C LYS A 161 24.01 2.73 -15.01
N MET A 162 23.52 1.49 -15.11
CA MET A 162 24.39 0.32 -15.05
C MET A 162 25.36 0.30 -16.23
N SER A 163 26.66 0.26 -15.93
CA SER A 163 27.71 0.13 -16.94
C SER A 163 28.90 -0.64 -16.40
N LYS A 164 29.37 -1.62 -17.19
CA LYS A 164 30.61 -2.35 -16.88
C LYS A 164 31.83 -1.43 -16.88
N SER A 165 31.85 -0.39 -17.72
CA SER A 165 33.01 0.50 -17.86
C SER A 165 33.19 1.46 -16.68
N THR A 166 32.12 1.85 -15.99
CA THR A 166 32.18 2.71 -14.81
C THR A 166 32.37 1.93 -13.51
N GLY A 167 32.37 0.58 -13.58
CA GLY A 167 32.35 -0.30 -12.41
C GLY A 167 30.99 -0.39 -11.72
N ASN A 168 30.01 0.42 -12.13
CA ASN A 168 28.64 0.38 -11.60
C ASN A 168 27.82 -0.72 -12.29
N PHE A 169 28.15 -1.97 -11.98
CA PHE A 169 27.49 -3.15 -12.52
C PHE A 169 27.42 -4.25 -11.47
N ARG A 170 26.32 -5.00 -11.49
CA ARG A 170 26.15 -6.21 -10.67
C ARG A 170 25.47 -7.28 -11.49
N THR A 171 26.02 -8.49 -11.44
CA THR A 171 25.33 -9.68 -11.94
C THR A 171 24.34 -10.18 -10.89
N LEU A 172 23.36 -10.99 -11.32
CA LEU A 172 22.42 -11.65 -10.41
C LEU A 172 23.13 -12.47 -9.32
N SER A 173 24.14 -13.26 -9.70
CA SER A 173 24.89 -14.10 -8.75
C SER A 173 25.62 -13.27 -7.69
N GLN A 174 26.24 -12.16 -8.10
CA GLN A 174 26.89 -11.23 -7.17
C GLN A 174 25.89 -10.58 -6.22
N ALA A 175 24.71 -10.16 -6.70
CA ALA A 175 23.68 -9.59 -5.85
C ALA A 175 23.14 -10.61 -4.83
N ILE A 176 22.92 -11.87 -5.25
CA ILE A 176 22.48 -12.94 -4.35
C ILE A 176 23.54 -13.27 -3.31
N GLU A 177 24.81 -13.32 -3.70
CA GLU A 177 25.92 -13.59 -2.77
C GLU A 177 26.10 -12.45 -1.75
N GLU A 178 25.95 -11.19 -2.20
CA GLU A 178 26.13 -10.00 -1.36
C GLU A 178 24.93 -9.79 -0.41
N PHE A 179 23.69 -10.00 -0.89
CA PHE A 179 22.49 -9.62 -0.15
C PHE A 179 21.56 -10.77 0.25
N SER A 180 21.78 -11.99 -0.24
CA SER A 180 20.80 -13.10 -0.31
C SER A 180 19.73 -12.93 -1.40
N SER A 181 19.10 -14.04 -1.77
CA SER A 181 18.00 -14.08 -2.74
C SER A 181 16.81 -13.22 -2.30
N ASP A 182 16.37 -13.35 -1.04
CA ASP A 182 15.19 -12.64 -0.56
C ASP A 182 15.41 -11.14 -0.42
N ALA A 183 16.56 -10.70 0.11
CA ALA A 183 16.80 -9.26 0.22
C ALA A 183 17.00 -8.60 -1.16
N THR A 184 17.57 -9.33 -2.13
CA THR A 184 17.64 -8.87 -3.53
C THR A 184 16.24 -8.72 -4.12
N ARG A 185 15.36 -9.73 -3.94
CA ARG A 185 13.96 -9.67 -4.41
C ARG A 185 13.16 -8.57 -3.72
N PHE A 186 13.38 -8.37 -2.42
CA PHE A 186 12.78 -7.28 -1.65
C PHE A 186 13.16 -5.92 -2.23
N ALA A 187 14.45 -5.69 -2.48
CA ALA A 187 14.91 -4.42 -3.08
C ALA A 187 14.43 -4.25 -4.53
N LEU A 188 14.29 -5.33 -5.30
CA LEU A 188 13.71 -5.28 -6.64
C LEU A 188 12.21 -4.94 -6.62
N ALA A 189 11.45 -5.45 -5.64
CA ALA A 189 10.05 -5.07 -5.46
C ALA A 189 9.89 -3.59 -5.08
N ASP A 190 10.84 -3.02 -4.33
CA ASP A 190 10.85 -1.59 -3.95
C ASP A 190 11.34 -0.66 -5.07
N ALA A 191 12.01 -1.20 -6.10
CA ALA A 191 12.78 -0.44 -7.08
C ALA A 191 11.92 0.49 -7.96
N GLY A 192 10.71 0.07 -8.32
CA GLY A 192 9.78 0.85 -9.13
C GLY A 192 8.86 -0.01 -9.99
N ASP A 193 7.61 0.43 -10.12
CA ASP A 193 6.55 -0.30 -10.83
C ASP A 193 6.10 0.39 -12.14
N SER A 194 6.58 1.59 -12.46
CA SER A 194 6.17 2.35 -13.64
C SER A 194 7.04 2.09 -14.88
N LEU A 195 6.79 2.83 -15.96
CA LEU A 195 7.64 2.89 -17.16
C LEU A 195 8.89 3.76 -16.95
N ASP A 196 8.94 4.53 -15.87
CA ASP A 196 10.15 5.23 -15.44
C ASP A 196 11.21 4.20 -15.05
N ASP A 197 12.47 4.61 -15.13
CA ASP A 197 13.57 3.72 -14.79
C ASP A 197 13.52 3.39 -13.29
N ALA A 198 13.49 2.09 -13.00
CA ALA A 198 13.45 1.55 -11.64
C ALA A 198 14.84 1.63 -11.01
N ASN A 199 14.94 1.76 -9.69
CA ASN A 199 16.22 1.92 -9.01
C ASN A 199 16.50 0.80 -7.99
N PHE A 200 17.49 -0.04 -8.28
CA PHE A 200 18.03 -0.96 -7.27
C PHE A 200 19.02 -0.22 -6.37
N ALA A 201 18.63 0.06 -5.13
CA ALA A 201 19.49 0.69 -4.13
C ALA A 201 20.07 -0.35 -3.17
N PHE A 202 21.41 -0.37 -3.03
CA PHE A 202 22.10 -1.26 -2.09
C PHE A 202 21.68 -1.04 -0.64
N GLU A 203 21.42 0.21 -0.26
CA GLU A 203 20.95 0.51 1.08
C GLU A 203 19.57 -0.10 1.36
N THR A 204 18.68 -0.17 0.37
CA THR A 204 17.41 -0.90 0.49
C THR A 204 17.64 -2.39 0.70
N ALA A 205 18.54 -3.01 -0.08
CA ALA A 205 18.86 -4.44 0.07
C ALA A 205 19.48 -4.76 1.44
N LYS A 206 20.47 -3.98 1.90
CA LYS A 206 21.05 -4.11 3.24
C LYS A 206 20.00 -3.92 4.34
N SER A 207 19.14 -2.92 4.18
CA SER A 207 18.05 -2.65 5.11
C SER A 207 17.05 -3.82 5.15
N ALA A 208 16.77 -4.46 4.02
CA ALA A 208 15.92 -5.64 3.95
C ALA A 208 16.50 -6.82 4.75
N ILE A 209 17.82 -7.08 4.66
CA ILE A 209 18.49 -8.10 5.48
C ILE A 209 18.25 -7.83 6.97
N MET A 210 18.49 -6.58 7.41
CA MET A 210 18.31 -6.20 8.81
C MET A 210 16.85 -6.32 9.25
N LYS A 211 15.89 -5.90 8.40
CA LYS A 211 14.46 -5.99 8.71
C LYS A 211 14.02 -7.44 8.84
N LEU A 212 14.28 -8.28 7.85
CA LEU A 212 13.88 -9.68 7.85
C LEU A 212 14.50 -10.45 9.03
N THR A 213 15.79 -10.24 9.33
CA THR A 213 16.44 -10.90 10.48
C THR A 213 15.91 -10.41 11.82
N LYS A 214 15.64 -9.11 11.97
CA LYS A 214 15.02 -8.55 13.18
C LYS A 214 13.61 -9.09 13.39
N GLU A 215 12.83 -9.26 12.32
CA GLU A 215 11.50 -9.84 12.39
C GLU A 215 11.54 -11.32 12.82
N ILE A 216 12.49 -12.12 12.32
CA ILE A 216 12.69 -13.50 12.82
C ILE A 216 12.96 -13.52 14.33
N SER A 217 13.85 -12.65 14.81
CA SER A 217 14.17 -12.55 16.23
C SER A 217 12.94 -12.13 17.04
N TRP A 218 12.22 -11.10 16.58
CA TRP A 218 11.00 -10.62 17.24
C TRP A 218 9.93 -11.71 17.33
N MET A 219 9.69 -12.47 16.25
CA MET A 219 8.70 -13.56 16.28
C MET A 219 9.09 -14.64 17.29
N LYS A 220 10.38 -15.02 17.34
CA LYS A 220 10.89 -15.98 18.34
C LYS A 220 10.73 -15.46 19.77
N GLU A 221 11.02 -14.18 20.01
CA GLU A 221 10.84 -13.53 21.31
C GLU A 221 9.38 -13.58 21.75
N VAL A 222 8.43 -13.22 20.88
CA VAL A 222 7.00 -13.25 21.19
C VAL A 222 6.53 -14.67 21.53
N LEU A 223 6.92 -15.68 20.75
CA LEU A 223 6.58 -17.08 21.03
C LEU A 223 7.17 -17.57 22.35
N SER A 224 8.36 -17.09 22.74
CA SER A 224 8.98 -17.44 24.03
C SER A 224 8.38 -16.70 25.23
N ALA A 225 7.68 -15.59 24.97
CA ALA A 225 7.19 -14.66 25.98
C ALA A 225 5.66 -14.73 26.18
N GLU A 226 5.03 -15.85 25.83
CA GLU A 226 3.58 -16.08 25.95
C GLU A 226 3.03 -15.70 27.33
N SER A 227 3.75 -16.05 28.40
CA SER A 227 3.37 -15.74 29.79
C SER A 227 3.36 -14.25 30.14
N SER A 228 4.02 -13.41 29.35
CA SER A 228 4.04 -11.95 29.50
C SER A 228 2.98 -11.24 28.65
N LEU A 229 2.24 -11.99 27.85
CA LEU A 229 1.22 -11.50 26.94
C LEU A 229 -0.17 -11.83 27.48
N ARG A 230 -1.17 -11.08 27.01
CA ARG A 230 -2.55 -11.33 27.38
C ARG A 230 -3.13 -12.45 26.52
N VAL A 231 -3.55 -13.53 27.16
CA VAL A 231 -4.24 -14.67 26.54
C VAL A 231 -5.75 -14.49 26.63
N GLY A 232 -6.49 -14.97 25.64
CA GLY A 232 -7.94 -14.88 25.53
C GLY A 232 -8.41 -13.98 24.38
N PRO A 233 -9.73 -13.75 24.25
CA PRO A 233 -10.27 -13.04 23.10
C PRO A 233 -9.76 -11.58 23.02
N PRO A 234 -9.45 -11.08 21.81
CA PRO A 234 -9.05 -9.69 21.59
C PRO A 234 -10.25 -8.73 21.74
N THR A 235 -10.41 -8.13 22.93
CA THR A 235 -11.59 -7.32 23.29
C THR A 235 -11.31 -5.82 23.44
N THR A 236 -10.05 -5.41 23.52
CA THR A 236 -9.72 -4.00 23.79
C THR A 236 -9.89 -3.12 22.54
N TYR A 237 -9.99 -1.80 22.73
CA TYR A 237 -10.01 -0.86 21.60
C TYR A 237 -8.77 -1.01 20.71
N ALA A 238 -7.58 -1.11 21.32
CA ALA A 238 -6.33 -1.32 20.59
C ALA A 238 -6.32 -2.64 19.80
N ASP A 239 -6.89 -3.71 20.36
CA ASP A 239 -6.99 -5.00 19.65
C ASP A 239 -7.86 -4.86 18.40
N ARG A 240 -9.04 -4.24 18.52
CA ARG A 240 -9.96 -4.02 17.39
C ARG A 240 -9.31 -3.13 16.32
N ALA A 241 -8.63 -2.07 16.73
CA ALA A 241 -7.94 -1.18 15.81
C ALA A 241 -6.81 -1.90 15.04
N PHE A 242 -6.05 -2.77 15.72
CA PHE A 242 -4.98 -3.54 15.09
C PHE A 242 -5.51 -4.64 14.16
N ALA A 243 -6.55 -5.39 14.58
CA ALA A 243 -7.25 -6.34 13.72
C ALA A 243 -7.77 -5.69 12.43
N ASN A 244 -8.40 -4.52 12.58
CA ASN A 244 -8.89 -3.76 11.43
C ASN A 244 -7.76 -3.27 10.52
N ALA A 245 -6.61 -2.84 11.09
CA ALA A 245 -5.44 -2.49 10.30
C ALA A 245 -4.90 -3.67 9.48
N MET A 246 -4.93 -4.89 10.04
CA MET A 246 -4.58 -6.10 9.28
C MET A 246 -5.55 -6.38 8.14
N ASN A 247 -6.86 -6.22 8.36
CA ASN A 247 -7.86 -6.39 7.29
C ASN A 247 -7.61 -5.41 6.12
N TYR A 248 -7.31 -4.14 6.43
CA TYR A 248 -6.92 -3.15 5.43
C TYR A 248 -5.64 -3.53 4.70
N ALA A 249 -4.62 -4.02 5.42
CA ALA A 249 -3.38 -4.44 4.80
C ALA A 249 -3.60 -5.62 3.85
N ILE A 250 -4.32 -6.67 4.28
CA ILE A 250 -4.61 -7.84 3.45
C ILE A 250 -5.29 -7.43 2.14
N LYS A 251 -6.30 -6.54 2.21
CA LYS A 251 -7.00 -6.08 1.01
C LYS A 251 -6.17 -5.14 0.14
N GLY A 252 -5.50 -4.15 0.73
CA GLY A 252 -4.64 -3.25 -0.02
C GLY A 252 -3.47 -3.96 -0.71
N THR A 253 -2.90 -4.98 -0.07
CA THR A 253 -1.85 -5.82 -0.66
C THR A 253 -2.40 -6.71 -1.78
N GLU A 254 -3.61 -7.26 -1.62
CA GLU A 254 -4.29 -8.03 -2.68
C GLU A 254 -4.48 -7.16 -3.93
N ASP A 255 -5.03 -5.96 -3.75
CA ASP A 255 -5.27 -5.01 -4.85
C ASP A 255 -3.96 -4.60 -5.54
N SER A 256 -2.90 -4.36 -4.75
CA SER A 256 -1.59 -4.00 -5.27
C SER A 256 -0.96 -5.13 -6.09
N TYR A 257 -1.02 -6.38 -5.63
CA TYR A 257 -0.54 -7.52 -6.41
C TYR A 257 -1.36 -7.74 -7.69
N ARG A 258 -2.69 -7.60 -7.64
CA ARG A 258 -3.57 -7.68 -8.83
C ARG A 258 -3.25 -6.61 -9.86
N ALA A 259 -2.89 -5.41 -9.40
CA ALA A 259 -2.46 -4.29 -10.25
C ALA A 259 -0.98 -4.39 -10.68
N PHE A 260 -0.25 -5.41 -10.23
CA PHE A 260 1.20 -5.54 -10.41
C PHE A 260 2.00 -4.33 -9.89
N MET A 261 1.56 -3.74 -8.78
CA MET A 261 2.25 -2.67 -8.05
C MET A 261 3.00 -3.29 -6.86
N PHE A 262 4.17 -3.85 -7.11
CA PHE A 262 4.91 -4.63 -6.13
C PHE A 262 5.51 -3.77 -5.01
N LYS A 263 5.83 -2.51 -5.29
CA LYS A 263 6.27 -1.54 -4.29
C LYS A 263 5.15 -1.21 -3.31
N ASP A 264 3.94 -1.02 -3.82
CA ASP A 264 2.76 -0.77 -2.97
C ASP A 264 2.32 -2.03 -2.22
N ALA A 265 2.46 -3.21 -2.82
CA ALA A 265 2.25 -4.48 -2.15
C ALA A 265 3.24 -4.67 -1.00
N LEU A 266 4.51 -4.31 -1.20
CA LEU A 266 5.54 -4.34 -0.15
C LEU A 266 5.27 -3.29 0.94
N LYS A 267 4.83 -2.09 0.55
CA LYS A 267 4.43 -1.03 1.48
C LYS A 267 3.31 -1.52 2.40
N THR A 268 2.21 -1.99 1.83
CA THR A 268 1.01 -2.38 2.59
C THR A 268 1.21 -3.70 3.34
N GLY A 269 1.80 -4.69 2.69
CA GLY A 269 1.93 -6.07 3.19
C GLY A 269 3.13 -6.31 4.09
N PHE A 270 4.02 -5.33 4.25
CA PHE A 270 5.17 -5.44 5.15
C PHE A 270 5.34 -4.19 6.02
N TYR A 271 5.58 -3.02 5.40
CA TYR A 271 5.90 -1.80 6.15
C TYR A 271 4.75 -1.25 7.00
N ASP A 272 3.57 -1.07 6.40
CA ASP A 272 2.40 -0.55 7.09
C ASP A 272 1.91 -1.54 8.16
N LEU A 273 2.05 -2.85 7.92
CA LEU A 273 1.77 -3.88 8.91
C LEU A 273 2.69 -3.80 10.13
N GLN A 274 4.00 -3.63 9.92
CA GLN A 274 4.95 -3.41 11.02
C GLN A 274 4.63 -2.14 11.79
N ALA A 275 4.31 -1.05 11.10
CA ALA A 275 3.90 0.20 11.74
C ALA A 275 2.62 0.02 12.58
N ALA A 276 1.63 -0.71 12.07
CA ALA A 276 0.41 -1.01 12.80
C ALA A 276 0.67 -1.85 14.06
N ARG A 277 1.57 -2.83 13.99
CA ARG A 277 2.01 -3.61 15.16
C ARG A 277 2.73 -2.74 16.18
N ASP A 278 3.66 -1.90 15.74
CA ASP A 278 4.45 -1.06 16.64
C ASP A 278 3.54 -0.04 17.35
N GLU A 279 2.55 0.52 16.64
CA GLU A 279 1.51 1.35 17.23
C GLU A 279 0.63 0.56 18.21
N TYR A 280 0.22 -0.65 17.87
CA TYR A 280 -0.54 -1.52 18.76
C TYR A 280 0.20 -1.79 20.08
N ARG A 281 1.51 -2.08 20.00
CA ARG A 281 2.37 -2.22 21.17
C ARG A 281 2.37 -0.97 22.05
N ILE A 282 2.52 0.21 21.43
CA ILE A 282 2.51 1.49 22.13
C ILE A 282 1.14 1.76 22.77
N SER A 283 0.06 1.40 22.09
CA SER A 283 -1.33 1.58 22.55
C SER A 283 -1.67 0.67 23.74
N CYS A 284 -1.25 -0.60 23.73
CA CYS A 284 -1.43 -1.52 24.86
C CYS A 284 -0.67 -1.09 26.12
N GLY A 285 0.62 -0.76 25.97
CA GLY A 285 1.55 -0.51 27.10
C GLY A 285 1.43 -1.54 28.21
N ALA A 286 1.09 -1.13 29.44
CA ALA A 286 1.05 -2.01 30.61
C ALA A 286 0.01 -3.14 30.54
N ARG A 287 -1.02 -3.02 29.68
CA ARG A 287 -2.04 -4.07 29.50
C ARG A 287 -1.54 -5.28 28.69
N ALA A 288 -0.31 -5.20 28.18
CA ALA A 288 0.29 -6.15 27.24
C ALA A 288 -0.52 -6.34 25.94
N MET A 289 0.16 -6.82 24.91
CA MET A 289 -0.46 -7.20 23.64
C MET A 289 -1.18 -8.54 23.80
N ASN A 290 -2.19 -8.78 22.95
CA ASN A 290 -2.89 -10.05 22.88
C ASN A 290 -2.09 -11.09 22.09
N TYR A 291 -1.90 -12.29 22.65
CA TYR A 291 -1.06 -13.32 22.05
C TYR A 291 -1.64 -13.86 20.75
N GLU A 292 -2.92 -14.21 20.74
CA GLU A 292 -3.63 -14.76 19.58
C GLU A 292 -3.63 -13.79 18.40
N LEU A 293 -3.79 -12.50 18.68
CA LEU A 293 -3.74 -11.46 17.66
C LEU A 293 -2.32 -11.28 17.08
N LEU A 294 -1.27 -11.46 17.88
CA LEU A 294 0.11 -11.47 17.39
C LEU A 294 0.41 -12.71 16.54
N LEU A 295 -0.11 -13.89 16.89
CA LEU A 295 0.00 -15.08 16.06
C LEU A 295 -0.71 -14.90 14.71
N HIS A 296 -1.89 -14.28 14.72
CA HIS A 296 -2.60 -13.92 13.49
C HIS A 296 -1.79 -12.94 12.64
N PHE A 297 -1.23 -11.89 13.24
CA PHE A 297 -0.32 -10.97 12.56
C PHE A 297 0.86 -11.68 11.90
N MET A 298 1.52 -12.60 12.62
CA MET A 298 2.65 -13.35 12.08
C MET A 298 2.23 -14.21 10.89
N ASP A 299 1.10 -14.91 10.97
CA ASP A 299 0.55 -15.69 9.85
C ASP A 299 0.27 -14.81 8.63
N VAL A 300 -0.43 -13.69 8.83
CA VAL A 300 -0.78 -12.73 7.78
C VAL A 300 0.47 -12.17 7.12
N GLN A 301 1.39 -11.60 7.89
CA GLN A 301 2.62 -11.01 7.34
C GLN A 301 3.46 -12.04 6.58
N THR A 302 3.57 -13.26 7.10
CA THR A 302 4.31 -14.35 6.45
C THR A 302 3.72 -14.70 5.08
N ARG A 303 2.39 -14.80 4.98
CA ARG A 303 1.71 -15.10 3.71
C ARG A 303 1.82 -13.94 2.71
N LEU A 304 1.63 -12.69 3.17
CA LEU A 304 1.65 -11.51 2.29
C LEU A 304 3.04 -11.24 1.68
N ILE A 305 4.12 -11.53 2.42
CA ILE A 305 5.50 -11.35 1.92
C ILE A 305 5.98 -12.52 1.06
N THR A 306 5.29 -13.67 1.07
CA THR A 306 5.71 -14.91 0.38
C THR A 306 6.06 -14.71 -1.10
N PRO A 307 5.30 -13.95 -1.93
CA PRO A 307 5.67 -13.73 -3.33
C PRO A 307 6.99 -12.98 -3.51
N ILE A 308 7.39 -12.14 -2.55
CA ILE A 308 8.60 -11.32 -2.60
C ILE A 308 9.78 -12.04 -1.94
N CYS A 309 9.61 -12.55 -0.72
CA CYS A 309 10.64 -13.23 0.08
C CYS A 309 10.22 -14.66 0.44
N PRO A 310 10.17 -15.60 -0.53
CA PRO A 310 9.62 -16.93 -0.31
C PRO A 310 10.46 -17.77 0.66
N HIS A 311 11.79 -17.66 0.68
CA HIS A 311 12.63 -18.52 1.53
C HIS A 311 12.52 -18.12 3.00
N TYR A 312 12.49 -16.81 3.27
CA TYR A 312 12.19 -16.21 4.56
C TYR A 312 10.81 -16.65 5.04
N ALA A 313 9.78 -16.50 4.19
CA ALA A 313 8.42 -16.85 4.54
C ALA A 313 8.30 -18.35 4.87
N GLU A 314 8.96 -19.21 4.09
CA GLU A 314 8.99 -20.65 4.35
C GLU A 314 9.70 -20.98 5.67
N HIS A 315 10.82 -20.32 5.97
CA HIS A 315 11.49 -20.48 7.25
C HIS A 315 10.60 -20.07 8.41
N VAL A 316 9.91 -18.92 8.32
CA VAL A 316 8.98 -18.46 9.35
C VAL A 316 7.83 -19.47 9.51
N TRP A 317 7.21 -19.89 8.41
CA TRP A 317 6.09 -20.82 8.39
C TRP A 317 6.41 -22.15 9.07
N GLN A 318 7.47 -22.83 8.62
CA GLN A 318 7.79 -24.18 9.05
C GLN A 318 8.61 -24.21 10.34
N ASN A 319 9.61 -23.33 10.47
CA ASN A 319 10.58 -23.43 11.56
C ASN A 319 10.20 -22.59 12.78
N ILE A 320 9.48 -21.48 12.59
CA ILE A 320 9.10 -20.57 13.68
C ILE A 320 7.66 -20.84 14.10
N LEU A 321 6.71 -20.74 13.18
CA LEU A 321 5.27 -20.96 13.45
C LEU A 321 4.87 -22.44 13.52
N LYS A 322 5.78 -23.35 13.14
CA LYS A 322 5.58 -24.82 13.17
C LYS A 322 4.33 -25.27 12.41
N LYS A 323 4.01 -24.60 11.30
CA LYS A 323 2.88 -24.96 10.46
C LYS A 323 3.25 -26.08 9.48
N GLU A 324 2.27 -26.92 9.18
CA GLU A 324 2.43 -28.00 8.21
C GLU A 324 2.38 -27.48 6.76
N GLY A 325 2.96 -28.25 5.84
CA GLY A 325 3.00 -27.91 4.42
C GLY A 325 3.94 -26.76 4.09
N PHE A 326 3.75 -26.19 2.89
CA PHE A 326 4.53 -25.06 2.38
C PHE A 326 3.68 -23.79 2.38
N VAL A 327 4.26 -22.63 2.76
CA VAL A 327 3.49 -21.37 2.78
C VAL A 327 3.00 -20.97 1.39
N VAL A 328 3.77 -21.29 0.34
CA VAL A 328 3.36 -21.06 -1.05
C VAL A 328 2.07 -21.80 -1.45
N LYS A 329 1.66 -22.83 -0.68
CA LYS A 329 0.41 -23.59 -0.85
C LYS A 329 -0.66 -23.24 0.20
N ALA A 330 -0.38 -22.33 1.13
CA ALA A 330 -1.29 -22.00 2.23
C ALA A 330 -2.49 -21.13 1.81
N GLY A 331 -2.45 -20.54 0.62
CA GLY A 331 -3.47 -19.60 0.13
C GLY A 331 -3.36 -18.19 0.71
N TRP A 332 -4.11 -17.27 0.13
CA TRP A 332 -4.18 -15.87 0.57
C TRP A 332 -4.82 -15.76 1.97
N PRO A 333 -4.33 -14.90 2.87
CA PRO A 333 -4.95 -14.73 4.19
C PRO A 333 -6.39 -14.20 4.07
N ILE A 334 -7.27 -14.71 4.93
CA ILE A 334 -8.66 -14.27 5.01
C ILE A 334 -8.71 -12.98 5.85
N ALA A 335 -9.49 -12.00 5.38
CA ALA A 335 -9.75 -10.75 6.08
C ALA A 335 -11.25 -10.53 6.22
N ASP A 336 -11.65 -9.99 7.38
CA ASP A 336 -13.00 -9.45 7.55
C ASP A 336 -13.15 -8.14 6.76
N THR A 337 -14.39 -7.65 6.67
CA THR A 337 -14.66 -6.35 6.04
C THR A 337 -13.97 -5.24 6.85
N PRO A 338 -13.06 -4.44 6.25
CA PRO A 338 -12.42 -3.36 6.97
C PRO A 338 -13.45 -2.30 7.43
N ASP A 339 -13.33 -1.85 8.68
CA ASP A 339 -14.19 -0.83 9.30
C ASP A 339 -13.59 0.58 9.09
N PRO A 340 -14.16 1.40 8.19
CA PRO A 340 -13.67 2.75 7.93
C PRO A 340 -13.88 3.69 9.12
N THR A 341 -14.94 3.51 9.90
CA THR A 341 -15.27 4.34 11.06
C THR A 341 -14.24 4.12 12.16
N LEU A 342 -13.91 2.87 12.48
CA LEU A 342 -12.87 2.55 13.47
C LEU A 342 -11.48 3.04 13.01
N ARG A 343 -11.16 2.94 11.71
CA ARG A 343 -9.89 3.47 11.19
C ARG A 343 -9.81 4.99 11.34
N ALA A 344 -10.90 5.70 11.05
CA ALA A 344 -10.99 7.15 11.22
C ALA A 344 -10.88 7.55 12.70
N ALA A 345 -11.59 6.85 13.59
CA ALA A 345 -11.54 7.05 15.04
C ALA A 345 -10.13 6.83 15.61
N ASN A 346 -9.46 5.75 15.19
CA ASN A 346 -8.10 5.47 15.64
C ASN A 346 -7.10 6.49 15.10
N LYS A 347 -7.24 6.93 13.85
CA LYS A 347 -6.43 8.02 13.30
C LYS A 347 -6.63 9.32 14.09
N TYR A 348 -7.88 9.67 14.39
CA TYR A 348 -8.23 10.83 15.20
C TYR A 348 -7.56 10.78 16.58
N LEU A 349 -7.61 9.64 17.27
CA LEU A 349 -6.96 9.44 18.57
C LEU A 349 -5.45 9.72 18.49
N LEU A 350 -4.76 9.09 17.54
CA LEU A 350 -3.30 9.22 17.41
C LEU A 350 -2.87 10.64 17.03
N ASP A 351 -3.56 11.25 16.06
CA ASP A 351 -3.29 12.62 15.62
C ASP A 351 -3.55 13.62 16.76
N SER A 352 -4.64 13.42 17.52
CA SER A 352 -4.97 14.22 18.70
C SER A 352 -3.88 14.15 19.77
N MET A 353 -3.34 12.96 20.04
CA MET A 353 -2.25 12.78 21.01
C MET A 353 -0.96 13.49 20.56
N VAL A 354 -0.64 13.48 19.26
CA VAL A 354 0.50 14.24 18.72
C VAL A 354 0.31 15.74 18.91
N LEU A 355 -0.89 16.26 18.64
CA LEU A 355 -1.22 17.67 18.84
C LEU A 355 -1.16 18.06 20.32
N MET A 356 -1.77 17.27 21.20
CA MET A 356 -1.74 17.42 22.65
C MET A 356 -0.30 17.49 23.17
N ARG A 357 0.59 16.61 22.70
CA ARG A 357 2.01 16.64 23.06
C ARG A 357 2.70 17.95 22.66
N LYS A 358 2.41 18.48 21.47
CA LYS A 358 2.93 19.79 21.02
C LYS A 358 2.44 20.93 21.93
N VAL A 359 1.17 20.91 22.30
CA VAL A 359 0.57 21.92 23.20
C VAL A 359 1.19 21.83 24.60
N LEU A 360 1.35 20.63 25.16
CA LEU A 360 1.98 20.39 26.45
C LEU A 360 3.42 20.95 26.49
N HIS A 361 4.21 20.69 25.45
CA HIS A 361 5.57 21.23 25.33
C HIS A 361 5.59 22.76 25.26
N LYS A 362 4.67 23.35 24.49
CA LYS A 362 4.56 24.81 24.35
C LYS A 362 4.20 25.46 25.70
N GLN A 363 3.14 25.00 26.36
CA GLN A 363 2.72 25.52 27.67
C GLN A 363 3.81 25.37 28.72
N GLY A 364 4.50 24.22 28.76
CA GLY A 364 5.65 24.00 29.65
C GLY A 364 6.82 24.96 29.38
N SER A 365 7.04 25.35 28.12
CA SER A 365 8.09 26.31 27.75
C SER A 365 7.75 27.76 28.14
N ASP A 366 6.47 28.14 28.00
CA ASP A 366 5.99 29.48 28.34
C ASP A 366 6.04 29.71 29.86
N LEU A 367 5.69 28.70 30.66
CA LEU A 367 5.86 28.71 32.12
C LEU A 367 7.32 28.92 32.55
N LYS A 368 8.29 28.31 31.84
CA LYS A 368 9.72 28.49 32.12
C LYS A 368 10.22 29.90 31.77
N LYS A 369 9.67 30.53 30.71
CA LYS A 369 10.02 31.91 30.32
C LYS A 369 9.43 32.94 31.28
N ALA A 370 8.19 32.77 31.72
CA ALA A 370 7.54 33.67 32.67
C ALA A 370 8.27 33.74 34.03
N LYS A 371 8.91 32.65 34.46
CA LYS A 371 9.65 32.56 35.73
C LYS A 371 11.09 33.12 35.70
N LYS A 372 11.63 33.54 34.54
CA LYS A 372 12.98 34.15 34.45
C LYS A 372 13.08 35.56 35.05
N GLY A 373 11.98 36.15 35.51
CA GLY A 373 11.92 37.49 36.11
C GLY A 373 11.53 37.54 37.60
N ALA A 374 11.27 36.40 38.26
CA ALA A 374 10.85 36.37 39.67
C ALA A 374 11.67 35.34 40.46
N VAL A 375 12.20 35.76 41.61
CA VAL A 375 12.85 34.86 42.58
C VAL A 375 11.76 33.98 43.20
N VAL A 376 11.78 32.67 42.93
CA VAL A 376 10.88 31.70 43.58
C VAL A 376 11.72 30.55 44.15
N PRO A 377 11.45 30.08 45.39
CA PRO A 377 12.15 28.96 45.99
C PRO A 377 11.89 27.65 45.24
N ALA A 378 12.80 26.70 45.43
CA ALA A 378 12.81 25.40 44.78
C ALA A 378 11.65 24.49 45.24
N THR A 379 10.64 24.30 44.38
CA THR A 379 9.97 23.00 44.19
C THR A 379 9.71 22.79 42.70
N LEU A 380 10.69 22.13 42.04
CA LEU A 380 10.64 21.81 40.61
C LEU A 380 9.56 20.75 40.27
N GLU A 381 9.12 19.95 41.25
CA GLU A 381 8.11 18.91 41.04
C GLU A 381 6.67 19.43 41.09
N GLU A 382 6.37 20.42 41.94
CA GLU A 382 5.00 20.89 42.17
C GLU A 382 4.42 21.72 41.02
N ASN A 383 5.29 22.23 40.13
CA ASN A 383 4.90 23.03 38.96
C ASN A 383 4.86 22.22 37.65
N LYS A 384 5.03 20.90 37.73
CA LYS A 384 4.93 20.04 36.55
C LYS A 384 3.47 19.97 36.09
N LEU A 385 3.25 20.20 34.80
CA LEU A 385 1.96 19.97 34.16
C LEU A 385 1.67 18.46 34.19
N SER A 386 0.73 18.06 35.05
CA SER A 386 0.42 16.65 35.32
C SER A 386 -1.06 16.32 35.14
N VAL A 387 -1.92 17.32 34.93
CA VAL A 387 -3.34 17.14 34.66
C VAL A 387 -3.65 17.61 33.24
N GLY A 388 -4.36 16.82 32.44
CA GLY A 388 -4.84 17.19 31.11
C GLY A 388 -6.37 17.28 31.07
N LEU A 389 -6.90 18.44 30.74
CA LEU A 389 -8.32 18.65 30.46
C LEU A 389 -8.51 18.72 28.94
N ILE A 390 -9.23 17.76 28.37
CA ILE A 390 -9.47 17.65 26.94
C ILE A 390 -10.92 17.98 26.66
N TYR A 391 -11.15 19.07 25.95
CA TYR A 391 -12.46 19.57 25.59
C TYR A 391 -12.82 19.13 24.17
N VAL A 392 -14.02 18.60 24.03
CA VAL A 392 -14.55 18.02 22.81
C VAL A 392 -15.86 18.72 22.45
N ASN A 393 -16.09 18.97 21.17
CA ASN A 393 -17.38 19.44 20.67
C ASN A 393 -17.81 18.53 19.52
N GLU A 394 -18.80 17.68 19.78
CA GLU A 394 -19.20 16.64 18.82
C GLU A 394 -20.01 17.19 17.64
N ASN A 395 -20.46 18.45 17.70
CA ASN A 395 -21.16 19.11 16.61
C ASN A 395 -20.34 20.29 16.08
N TYR A 396 -20.32 20.44 14.75
CA TYR A 396 -19.94 21.72 14.17
C TYR A 396 -21.01 22.75 14.52
N ASP A 397 -20.57 23.91 15.01
CA ASP A 397 -21.41 25.04 15.41
C ASP A 397 -20.96 26.33 14.70
N GLY A 398 -21.77 27.38 14.85
CA GLY A 398 -21.48 28.72 14.33
C GLY A 398 -21.25 28.74 12.82
N TRP A 399 -20.18 29.41 12.38
CA TRP A 399 -19.88 29.57 10.95
C TRP A 399 -19.53 28.25 10.24
N LYS A 400 -19.00 27.26 10.96
CA LYS A 400 -18.64 25.94 10.39
C LYS A 400 -19.89 25.13 10.06
N GLU A 401 -20.86 25.10 10.97
CA GLU A 401 -22.17 24.47 10.74
C GLU A 401 -22.82 25.03 9.48
N GLN A 402 -22.81 26.36 9.35
CA GLN A 402 -23.43 27.03 8.23
C GLN A 402 -22.72 26.73 6.90
N CYS A 403 -21.38 26.68 6.89
CA CYS A 403 -20.62 26.23 5.73
C CYS A 403 -21.01 24.82 5.29
N LEU A 404 -21.16 23.90 6.25
CA LEU A 404 -21.58 22.53 5.96
C LEU A 404 -23.01 22.46 5.40
N ARG A 405 -23.96 23.19 6.00
CA ARG A 405 -25.35 23.24 5.49
C ARG A 405 -25.44 23.81 4.08
N VAL A 406 -24.65 24.86 3.77
CA VAL A 406 -24.56 25.41 2.41
C VAL A 406 -23.96 24.40 1.45
N LEU A 407 -22.88 23.71 1.84
CA LEU A 407 -22.27 22.67 1.01
C LEU A 407 -23.22 21.49 0.76
N GLN A 408 -23.96 21.05 1.78
CA GLN A 408 -24.99 20.01 1.63
C GLN A 408 -26.08 20.41 0.65
N ALA A 409 -26.56 21.65 0.73
CA ALA A 409 -27.60 22.16 -0.17
C ALA A 409 -27.12 22.34 -1.62
N GLN A 410 -25.81 22.43 -1.83
CA GLN A 410 -25.18 22.68 -3.14
C GLN A 410 -24.29 21.53 -3.62
N PHE A 411 -24.46 20.35 -3.01
CA PHE A 411 -23.77 19.13 -3.43
C PHE A 411 -24.63 18.39 -4.45
N GLU A 412 -24.04 18.06 -5.59
CA GLU A 412 -24.65 17.20 -6.61
C GLU A 412 -24.16 15.75 -6.41
N PRO A 413 -25.02 14.83 -5.93
CA PRO A 413 -24.59 13.46 -5.60
C PRO A 413 -24.09 12.65 -6.80
N GLU A 414 -24.63 12.86 -8.00
CA GLU A 414 -24.28 12.05 -9.16
C GLU A 414 -22.86 12.35 -9.69
N SER A 415 -22.47 13.63 -9.68
CA SER A 415 -21.15 14.06 -10.14
C SER A 415 -20.13 14.30 -9.03
N CYS A 416 -20.50 14.08 -7.76
CA CYS A 416 -19.70 14.41 -6.58
C CYS A 416 -19.09 15.82 -6.66
N SER A 417 -19.88 16.78 -7.12
CA SER A 417 -19.44 18.15 -7.40
C SER A 417 -20.24 19.16 -6.60
N PHE A 418 -19.76 20.39 -6.60
CA PHE A 418 -20.37 21.50 -5.88
C PHE A 418 -20.63 22.66 -6.82
N ALA A 419 -21.56 23.53 -6.44
CA ALA A 419 -21.74 24.83 -7.07
C ALA A 419 -20.42 25.64 -7.12
N PRO A 420 -20.28 26.57 -8.09
CA PRO A 420 -19.15 27.48 -8.17
C PRO A 420 -18.94 28.25 -6.86
N ASP A 421 -17.68 28.54 -6.54
CA ASP A 421 -17.32 29.20 -5.28
C ASP A 421 -18.00 30.57 -5.13
N GLU A 422 -18.25 31.30 -6.23
CA GLU A 422 -18.97 32.57 -6.21
C GLU A 422 -20.39 32.41 -5.65
N GLN A 423 -21.09 31.36 -6.05
CA GLN A 423 -22.45 31.05 -5.61
C GLN A 423 -22.49 30.60 -4.15
N ILE A 424 -21.48 29.83 -3.71
CA ILE A 424 -21.32 29.44 -2.30
C ILE A 424 -21.10 30.67 -1.42
N ILE A 425 -20.22 31.59 -1.86
CA ILE A 425 -19.92 32.83 -1.13
C ILE A 425 -21.16 33.72 -1.05
N GLU A 426 -21.93 33.86 -2.14
CA GLU A 426 -23.16 34.63 -2.15
C GLU A 426 -24.21 34.03 -1.21
N THR A 427 -24.35 32.71 -1.20
CA THR A 427 -25.26 32.01 -0.29
C THR A 427 -24.84 32.20 1.17
N LEU A 428 -23.54 32.15 1.48
CA LEU A 428 -23.02 32.40 2.82
C LEU A 428 -23.26 33.84 3.30
N LYS A 429 -23.24 34.84 2.42
CA LYS A 429 -23.58 36.22 2.78
C LYS A 429 -25.04 36.38 3.19
N ASN A 430 -25.92 35.61 2.57
CA ASN A 430 -27.37 35.70 2.80
C ASN A 430 -27.80 35.02 4.10
N TYR A 431 -26.99 34.10 4.64
CA TYR A 431 -27.23 33.54 5.96
C TYR A 431 -26.60 34.41 7.03
N SER A 432 -27.43 34.96 7.93
CA SER A 432 -26.97 35.69 9.11
C SER A 432 -26.24 34.77 10.07
N ILE A 433 -24.95 34.52 9.81
CA ILE A 433 -24.04 33.96 10.82
C ILE A 433 -24.05 34.95 11.98
N GLY A 434 -24.31 34.47 13.20
CA GLY A 434 -24.35 35.32 14.39
C GLY A 434 -23.13 36.24 14.44
N GLN A 435 -23.39 37.54 14.24
CA GLN A 435 -22.47 38.68 14.04
C GLN A 435 -21.89 38.84 12.62
N ASP A 436 -22.18 40.01 12.02
CA ASP A 436 -21.72 40.59 10.75
C ASP A 436 -20.33 40.13 10.25
N MET A 437 -20.24 38.94 9.63
CA MET A 437 -19.02 38.54 8.95
C MET A 437 -18.89 39.27 7.62
N ASP A 438 -17.88 40.12 7.48
CA ASP A 438 -17.59 40.80 6.21
C ASP A 438 -17.03 39.82 5.16
N LEU A 439 -17.00 40.26 3.88
CA LEU A 439 -16.46 39.45 2.77
C LEU A 439 -15.03 38.94 3.04
N LYS A 440 -14.20 39.76 3.71
CA LYS A 440 -12.80 39.40 4.01
C LYS A 440 -12.74 38.27 5.04
N GLN A 441 -13.62 38.28 6.04
CA GLN A 441 -13.71 37.24 7.05
C GLN A 441 -14.24 35.93 6.45
N ILE A 442 -15.25 35.98 5.57
CA ILE A 442 -15.72 34.80 4.83
C ILE A 442 -14.57 34.19 4.01
N GLN A 443 -13.86 35.01 3.24
CA GLN A 443 -12.72 34.53 2.44
C GLN A 443 -11.59 33.96 3.29
N LYS A 444 -11.29 34.56 4.44
CA LYS A 444 -10.16 34.14 5.28
C LYS A 444 -10.46 32.92 6.16
N LEU A 445 -11.70 32.77 6.65
CA LEU A 445 -12.08 31.73 7.61
C LEU A 445 -12.89 30.61 6.96
N CYS A 446 -13.92 30.94 6.18
CA CYS A 446 -14.86 29.95 5.63
C CYS A 446 -14.27 29.21 4.42
N MET A 447 -13.62 29.91 3.48
CA MET A 447 -13.13 29.28 2.25
C MET A 447 -12.09 28.18 2.45
N PRO A 448 -11.10 28.30 3.36
CA PRO A 448 -10.20 27.18 3.65
C PRO A 448 -10.93 25.93 4.17
N PHE A 449 -11.93 26.12 5.02
CA PHE A 449 -12.75 25.03 5.56
C PHE A 449 -13.66 24.42 4.50
N ILE A 450 -14.28 25.24 3.65
CA ILE A 450 -15.08 24.78 2.50
C ILE A 450 -14.22 23.94 1.56
N LYS A 451 -13.03 24.44 1.20
CA LYS A 451 -12.11 23.70 0.33
C LYS A 451 -11.74 22.34 0.93
N PHE A 452 -11.37 22.33 2.21
CA PHE A 452 -11.09 21.10 2.94
C PHE A 452 -12.28 20.12 2.89
N LYS A 453 -13.50 20.59 3.12
CA LYS A 453 -14.70 19.75 3.09
C LYS A 453 -15.12 19.29 1.70
N LYS A 454 -14.89 20.10 0.66
CA LYS A 454 -15.05 19.68 -0.74
C LYS A 454 -14.09 18.54 -1.08
N ASP A 455 -12.82 18.66 -0.69
CA ASP A 455 -11.80 17.64 -0.92
C ASP A 455 -12.11 16.33 -0.16
N GLU A 456 -12.69 16.41 1.05
CA GLU A 456 -13.18 15.23 1.78
C GLU A 456 -14.41 14.60 1.10
N ALA A 457 -15.39 15.41 0.69
CA ALA A 457 -16.62 14.94 0.06
C ALA A 457 -16.36 14.25 -1.29
N GLN A 458 -15.33 14.65 -2.03
CA GLN A 458 -14.91 13.93 -3.24
C GLN A 458 -14.45 12.49 -2.96
N LYS A 459 -13.99 12.20 -1.73
CA LYS A 459 -13.47 10.88 -1.35
C LYS A 459 -14.52 9.99 -0.69
N VAL A 460 -15.36 10.55 0.17
CA VAL A 460 -16.32 9.78 1.00
C VAL A 460 -17.79 10.19 0.77
N GLY A 461 -18.04 11.07 -0.18
CA GLY A 461 -19.38 11.53 -0.54
C GLY A 461 -20.01 12.45 0.52
N LEU A 462 -21.35 12.45 0.56
CA LEU A 462 -22.16 13.33 1.41
C LEU A 462 -21.81 13.22 2.91
N HIS A 463 -21.34 12.06 3.37
CA HIS A 463 -20.96 11.81 4.76
C HIS A 463 -19.86 12.76 5.26
N ALA A 464 -18.99 13.27 4.37
CA ALA A 464 -17.98 14.27 4.74
C ALA A 464 -18.57 15.59 5.26
N LEU A 465 -19.82 15.87 4.85
CA LEU A 465 -20.52 17.11 5.12
C LEU A 465 -21.43 17.01 6.34
N GLU A 466 -21.47 15.87 7.03
CA GLU A 466 -22.24 15.73 8.26
C GLU A 466 -21.74 16.68 9.35
N LEU A 467 -22.68 17.13 10.19
CA LEU A 467 -22.37 18.03 11.31
C LEU A 467 -21.62 17.34 12.46
N LYS A 468 -21.55 16.01 12.42
CA LYS A 468 -20.86 15.15 13.38
C LYS A 468 -19.89 14.25 12.65
N LEU A 469 -18.89 13.75 13.39
CA LEU A 469 -18.04 12.67 12.91
C LEU A 469 -18.81 11.34 12.92
N PRO A 470 -18.39 10.34 12.12
CA PRO A 470 -19.03 9.02 12.10
C PRO A 470 -18.81 8.20 13.38
N PHE A 471 -18.11 8.75 14.38
CA PHE A 471 -17.84 8.16 15.68
C PHE A 471 -17.96 9.23 16.78
N SER A 472 -18.25 8.81 18.02
CA SER A 472 -18.20 9.70 19.18
C SER A 472 -16.76 9.98 19.57
N GLU A 473 -16.38 11.26 19.53
CA GLU A 473 -15.05 11.71 19.99
C GLU A 473 -14.88 11.51 21.49
N LEU A 474 -15.96 11.74 22.24
CA LEU A 474 -15.99 11.57 23.69
C LEU A 474 -15.67 10.12 24.05
N GLU A 475 -16.44 9.16 23.50
CA GLU A 475 -16.24 7.73 23.76
C GLU A 475 -14.84 7.26 23.36
N VAL A 476 -14.32 7.69 22.20
CA VAL A 476 -12.99 7.30 21.73
C VAL A 476 -11.91 7.78 22.70
N LEU A 477 -11.97 9.03 23.15
CA LEU A 477 -10.99 9.59 24.08
C LEU A 477 -11.13 9.00 25.50
N GLU A 478 -12.35 8.74 25.96
CA GLU A 478 -12.61 8.14 27.27
C GLU A 478 -12.11 6.69 27.34
N LEU A 479 -12.43 5.87 26.33
CA LEU A 479 -11.97 4.49 26.22
C LEU A 479 -10.45 4.37 26.20
N ASN A 480 -9.77 5.40 25.69
CA ASN A 480 -8.32 5.47 25.54
C ASN A 480 -7.64 6.46 26.51
N SER A 481 -8.35 6.93 27.54
CA SER A 481 -7.84 7.90 28.53
C SER A 481 -6.53 7.46 29.19
N GLU A 482 -6.41 6.19 29.57
CA GLU A 482 -5.18 5.63 30.15
C GLU A 482 -4.00 5.62 29.15
N GLN A 483 -4.27 5.38 27.86
CA GLN A 483 -3.25 5.49 26.81
C GLN A 483 -2.79 6.94 26.66
N ILE A 484 -3.73 7.90 26.62
CA ILE A 484 -3.44 9.33 26.52
C ILE A 484 -2.58 9.77 27.72
N LYS A 485 -3.01 9.43 28.93
CA LYS A 485 -2.32 9.71 30.19
C LYS A 485 -0.87 9.23 30.15
N ARG A 486 -0.65 7.96 29.80
CA ARG A 486 0.70 7.35 29.72
C ARG A 486 1.57 8.04 28.68
N GLN A 487 1.07 8.20 27.46
CA GLN A 487 1.86 8.72 26.35
C GLN A 487 2.17 10.23 26.44
N LEU A 488 1.36 10.98 27.19
CA LEU A 488 1.61 12.39 27.50
C LEU A 488 2.35 12.60 28.83
N GLY A 489 2.55 11.53 29.62
CA GLY A 489 3.25 11.60 30.91
C GLY A 489 2.47 12.33 31.99
N LEU A 490 1.14 12.20 31.97
CA LEU A 490 0.20 12.86 32.89
C LEU A 490 -0.16 11.94 34.07
N GLU A 491 -0.58 12.52 35.18
CA GLU A 491 -1.16 11.84 36.35
C GLU A 491 -2.67 11.70 36.25
N HIS A 492 -3.34 12.68 35.63
CA HIS A 492 -4.80 12.73 35.50
C HIS A 492 -5.22 13.28 34.14
N VAL A 493 -6.29 12.73 33.58
CA VAL A 493 -6.90 13.20 32.32
C VAL A 493 -8.42 13.24 32.50
N GLU A 494 -9.04 14.36 32.16
CA GLU A 494 -10.50 14.47 32.06
C GLU A 494 -10.88 14.80 30.62
N ILE A 495 -11.86 14.07 30.09
CA ILE A 495 -12.49 14.38 28.81
C ILE A 495 -13.80 15.11 29.13
N LEU A 496 -14.01 16.27 28.52
CA LEU A 496 -15.09 17.18 28.86
C LEU A 496 -15.82 17.63 27.59
N LEU A 497 -17.14 17.75 27.66
CA LEU A 497 -17.94 18.33 26.59
C LEU A 497 -17.89 19.86 26.70
N ALA A 498 -17.53 20.52 25.60
CA ALA A 498 -17.44 21.97 25.54
C ALA A 498 -18.81 22.67 25.68
N SER A 499 -19.90 21.94 25.38
CA SER A 499 -21.27 22.42 25.53
C SER A 499 -21.74 22.53 26.98
N ASP A 500 -21.05 21.88 27.92
CA ASP A 500 -21.38 21.95 29.34
C ASP A 500 -20.69 23.17 29.99
N GLU A 501 -21.49 24.14 30.44
CA GLU A 501 -20.98 25.36 31.09
C GLU A 501 -20.17 25.05 32.35
N SER A 502 -20.50 23.96 33.06
CA SER A 502 -19.76 23.56 34.27
C SER A 502 -18.36 23.06 33.94
N SER A 503 -18.17 22.47 32.76
CA SER A 503 -16.89 21.99 32.27
C SER A 503 -15.92 23.14 31.95
N ALA A 504 -16.41 24.26 31.40
CA ALA A 504 -15.56 25.41 31.07
C ALA A 504 -14.90 26.06 32.29
N ASN A 505 -15.56 26.00 33.45
CA ASN A 505 -15.05 26.56 34.71
C ASN A 505 -13.80 25.82 35.21
N LYS A 506 -13.63 24.53 34.87
CA LYS A 506 -12.46 23.72 35.22
C LYS A 506 -11.17 24.15 34.51
N ALA A 507 -11.25 25.00 33.49
CA ALA A 507 -10.09 25.59 32.83
C ALA A 507 -9.48 26.76 33.62
N GLY A 508 -10.25 27.39 34.52
CA GLY A 508 -9.86 28.53 35.34
C GLY A 508 -9.16 29.64 34.55
N PRO A 509 -7.89 29.99 34.87
CA PRO A 509 -7.20 31.09 34.19
C PRO A 509 -6.95 30.82 32.69
N HIS A 510 -7.03 29.55 32.27
CA HIS A 510 -6.83 29.11 30.90
C HIS A 510 -8.12 29.05 30.08
N ILE A 511 -9.28 29.47 30.62
CA ILE A 511 -10.55 29.51 29.88
C ILE A 511 -10.46 30.35 28.60
N SER A 512 -9.59 31.36 28.59
CA SER A 512 -9.30 32.19 27.41
C SER A 512 -8.70 31.39 26.25
N LEU A 513 -7.96 30.31 26.53
CA LEU A 513 -7.41 29.42 25.49
C LEU A 513 -8.50 28.59 24.81
N ILE A 514 -9.53 28.18 25.55
CA ILE A 514 -10.73 27.54 24.97
C ILE A 514 -11.46 28.53 24.07
N ARG A 515 -11.58 29.79 24.49
CA ARG A 515 -12.25 30.83 23.67
C ARG A 515 -11.44 31.20 22.42
N GLN A 516 -10.11 31.20 22.51
CA GLN A 516 -9.22 31.49 21.36
C GLN A 516 -9.17 30.33 20.37
N ASN A 517 -9.19 29.10 20.87
CA ASN A 517 -9.20 27.88 20.07
C ASN A 517 -10.36 26.99 20.52
N PRO A 518 -11.61 27.31 20.12
CA PRO A 518 -12.76 26.51 20.49
C PRO A 518 -12.63 25.11 19.90
N PRO A 519 -12.94 24.05 20.68
CA PRO A 519 -12.96 22.70 20.14
C PRO A 519 -14.03 22.59 19.06
N SER A 520 -13.73 21.81 18.03
CA SER A 520 -14.67 21.49 16.96
C SER A 520 -14.45 20.05 16.53
N PRO A 521 -15.42 19.38 15.89
CA PRO A 521 -15.25 17.99 15.48
C PRO A 521 -13.96 17.80 14.65
N GLY A 522 -13.17 16.81 15.05
CA GLY A 522 -11.84 16.44 14.58
C GLY A 522 -10.69 17.16 15.27
N HIS A 523 -10.98 18.15 16.10
CA HIS A 523 -10.01 19.08 16.68
C HIS A 523 -10.34 19.39 18.16
N PRO A 524 -10.00 18.48 19.08
CA PRO A 524 -10.19 18.72 20.51
C PRO A 524 -9.20 19.78 21.02
N THR A 525 -9.64 20.52 22.04
CA THR A 525 -8.80 21.53 22.70
C THR A 525 -8.29 20.98 24.02
N ALA A 526 -6.97 20.89 24.18
CA ALA A 526 -6.35 20.40 25.41
C ALA A 526 -5.72 21.52 26.23
N ILE A 527 -5.97 21.51 27.54
CA ILE A 527 -5.35 22.38 28.53
C ILE A 527 -4.61 21.51 29.53
N PHE A 528 -3.38 21.87 29.85
CA PHE A 528 -2.59 21.17 30.85
C PHE A 528 -2.42 22.05 32.08
N LEU A 529 -2.64 21.47 33.25
CA LEU A 529 -2.57 22.13 34.55
C LEU A 529 -1.56 21.42 35.45
N SER A 530 -1.00 22.15 36.39
CA SER A 530 -0.36 21.56 37.57
C SER A 530 -1.42 20.99 38.52
N LYS A 531 -1.00 20.08 39.40
CA LYS A 531 -1.87 19.46 40.40
C LYS A 531 -2.52 20.49 41.34
N LEU A 532 -1.78 21.54 41.71
CA LEU A 532 -2.27 22.63 42.56
C LEU A 532 -3.36 23.46 41.88
N GLU A 533 -3.16 23.80 40.60
CA GLU A 533 -4.15 24.56 39.82
C GLU A 533 -5.46 23.78 39.67
N PHE A 534 -5.36 22.46 39.51
CA PHE A 534 -6.53 21.59 39.40
C PHE A 534 -7.28 21.45 40.74
N GLN A 535 -6.57 21.27 41.86
CA GLN A 535 -7.17 21.19 43.20
C GLN A 535 -7.82 22.52 43.65
N GLY A 536 -7.19 23.65 43.32
CA GLY A 536 -7.72 24.98 43.63
C GLY A 536 -9.02 25.33 42.89
N GLN A 537 -9.29 24.66 41.77
CA GLN A 537 -10.51 24.86 40.97
C GLN A 537 -11.65 23.92 41.32
N THR A 538 -11.35 22.72 41.83
CA THR A 538 -12.37 21.76 42.30
C THR A 538 -12.92 22.11 43.68
N SER A 539 -12.27 23.03 44.41
CA SER A 539 -12.66 23.51 45.75
C SER A 539 -13.53 24.78 45.74
N ARG A 540 -13.87 25.30 44.55
CA ARG A 540 -14.76 26.45 44.33
C ARG A 540 -15.98 25.99 43.56
#